data_AF-A0A957MRN5-F1
#
_entry.id   AF-A0A957MRN5-F1
#
_cell.length_a   1.000
_cell.length_b   1.000
_cell.length_c   1.000
_cell.angle_alpha   90.00
_cell.angle_beta   90.00
_cell.angle_gamma   90.00
#
_symmetry.space_group_name_H-M   'P 1'
#
loop_
_entity.id
_entity.type
_entity.pdbx_description
1 polymer ?
#
loop_
_entity_poly.entity_id
_entity_poly.type
_entity_poly.pdbx_seq_one_letter_code
_entity_poly.pdbx_strand_id
1 'polypeptide(L)'
;MSMIADYFKQAELALAAYANLFSGIAGDEFRIALEDGGKGMSPTQAAFFASHWRVIDQSPASPTGFSATVFEEISSGKRYLAIRGT
;
A
#
# COMPACT_ATOMS: atom_id res chain seq x y z
N MET A 1 -9.54 15.88 -13.52
CA MET A 1 -9.41 14.50 -12.99
C MET A 1 -9.50 13.55 -14.17
N SER A 2 -8.46 12.75 -14.39
CA SER A 2 -8.47 11.71 -15.43
C SER A 2 -8.88 10.40 -14.77
N MET A 3 -9.98 9.81 -15.22
CA MET A 3 -10.52 8.55 -14.71
C MET A 3 -9.45 7.44 -14.68
N ILE A 4 -8.53 7.45 -15.65
CA ILE A 4 -7.40 6.50 -15.73
C ILE A 4 -6.44 6.67 -14.54
N ALA A 5 -6.11 7.92 -14.18
CA ALA A 5 -5.20 8.19 -13.06
C ALA A 5 -5.81 7.77 -11.73
N ASP A 6 -7.12 7.96 -11.57
CA ASP A 6 -7.82 7.50 -10.37
C ASP A 6 -7.88 5.97 -10.28
N TYR A 7 -8.18 5.27 -11.39
CA TYR A 7 -8.13 3.80 -11.40
C TYR A 7 -6.74 3.24 -11.16
N PHE A 8 -5.71 3.84 -11.75
CA PHE A 8 -4.32 3.47 -11.50
C PHE A 8 -3.98 3.57 -10.01
N LYS A 9 -4.30 4.71 -9.38
CA LYS A 9 -4.08 4.93 -7.95
C LYS A 9 -4.80 3.88 -7.08
N GLN A 10 -6.08 3.59 -7.37
CA GLN A 10 -6.82 2.61 -6.58
C GLN A 10 -6.27 1.18 -6.78
N ALA A 11 -5.87 0.82 -8.00
CA ALA A 11 -5.25 -0.47 -8.28
C ALA A 11 -3.90 -0.63 -7.57
N GLU A 12 -3.11 0.44 -7.51
CA GLU A 12 -1.81 0.43 -6.83
C GLU A 12 -1.96 0.32 -5.30
N LEU A 13 -2.91 1.05 -4.70
CA LEU A 13 -3.26 0.90 -3.28
C LEU A 13 -3.77 -0.51 -2.95
N ALA A 14 -4.59 -1.09 -3.84
CA ALA A 14 -5.09 -2.46 -3.68
C ALA A 14 -3.96 -3.49 -3.75
N LEU A 15 -3.01 -3.34 -4.68
CA LEU A 15 -1.82 -4.18 -4.77
C LEU A 15 -0.95 -4.06 -3.50
N ALA A 16 -0.67 -2.83 -3.06
CA ALA A 16 0.13 -2.57 -1.86
C ALA A 16 -0.47 -3.20 -0.60
N ALA A 17 -1.80 -3.30 -0.50
CA ALA A 17 -2.46 -3.93 0.64
C ALA A 17 -2.11 -5.41 0.81
N TYR A 18 -1.61 -6.08 -0.24
CA TYR A 18 -1.16 -7.47 -0.17
C TYR A 18 0.21 -7.66 0.51
N ALA A 19 1.00 -6.59 0.62
CA ALA A 19 2.31 -6.62 1.29
C ALA A 19 2.19 -6.85 2.81
N ASN A 20 3.31 -7.25 3.42
CA ASN A 20 3.42 -7.38 4.87
C ASN A 20 3.71 -6.00 5.50
N LEU A 21 2.64 -5.27 5.83
CA LEU A 21 2.69 -3.90 6.33
C LEU A 21 2.31 -3.83 7.81
N PHE A 22 2.81 -2.82 8.51
CA PHE A 22 2.43 -2.50 9.89
C PHE A 22 2.43 -0.98 10.10
N SER A 23 1.77 -0.52 11.16
CA SER A 23 1.60 0.89 11.47
C SER A 23 2.96 1.58 11.68
N GLY A 24 3.23 2.64 10.91
CA GLY A 24 4.48 3.38 10.99
C GLY A 24 5.67 2.80 10.22
N ILE A 25 5.49 1.72 9.45
CA ILE A 25 6.53 1.22 8.52
C ILE A 25 6.98 2.34 7.57
N ALA A 26 8.30 2.48 7.37
CA ALA A 26 8.88 3.56 6.58
C ALA A 26 10.23 3.18 5.96
N GLY A 27 10.76 4.05 5.10
CA GLY A 27 12.09 3.92 4.52
C GLY A 27 12.27 2.64 3.69
N ASP A 28 13.46 2.04 3.78
CA ASP A 28 13.78 0.82 3.03
C ASP A 28 12.93 -0.38 3.42
N GLU A 29 12.54 -0.48 4.69
CA GLU A 29 11.67 -1.57 5.16
C GLU A 29 10.32 -1.54 4.45
N PHE A 30 9.74 -0.34 4.28
CA PHE A 30 8.49 -0.19 3.56
C PHE A 30 8.64 -0.56 2.08
N ARG A 31 9.71 -0.09 1.43
CA ARG A 31 9.99 -0.43 0.04
C ARG A 31 10.17 -1.94 -0.16
N ILE A 32 10.96 -2.59 0.70
CA ILE A 32 11.22 -4.04 0.65
C ILE A 32 9.92 -4.83 0.88
N ALA A 33 9.06 -4.38 1.80
CA ALA A 33 7.76 -5.01 2.03
C ALA A 33 6.86 -4.96 0.79
N LEU A 34 6.85 -3.83 0.06
CA LEU A 34 6.06 -3.67 -1.17
C LEU A 34 6.56 -4.54 -2.33
N GLU A 35 7.86 -4.84 -2.37
CA GLU A 35 8.43 -5.74 -3.39
C GLU A 35 8.02 -7.21 -3.17
N ASP A 36 7.72 -7.60 -1.93
CA ASP A 36 7.29 -8.96 -1.52
C ASP A 36 8.14 -10.08 -2.16
N GLY A 37 9.46 -9.93 -2.12
CA GLY A 37 10.40 -10.89 -2.72
C GLY A 37 10.20 -11.11 -4.22
N GLY A 38 9.66 -10.11 -4.94
CA GLY A 38 9.39 -10.14 -6.38
C GLY A 38 7.96 -10.53 -6.76
N LYS A 39 7.07 -10.77 -5.79
CA LYS A 39 5.64 -11.06 -6.03
C LYS A 39 4.76 -9.82 -6.00
N GLY A 40 5.27 -8.72 -5.46
CA GLY A 40 4.58 -7.45 -5.35
C GLY A 40 4.97 -6.45 -6.43
N MET A 41 5.28 -5.23 -6.01
CA MET A 41 5.70 -4.15 -6.90
C MET A 41 7.12 -4.38 -7.43
N SER A 42 7.39 -3.88 -8.65
CA SER A 42 8.78 -3.77 -9.11
C SER A 42 9.57 -2.77 -8.24
N PRO A 43 10.92 -2.83 -8.17
CA PRO A 43 11.70 -1.92 -7.34
C PRO A 43 11.44 -0.43 -7.62
N THR A 44 11.29 -0.05 -8.90
CA THR A 44 10.98 1.33 -9.30
C THR A 44 9.58 1.73 -8.84
N GLN A 45 8.61 0.82 -8.96
CA GLN A 45 7.24 1.08 -8.51
C GLN A 45 7.15 1.18 -6.99
N ALA A 46 7.82 0.28 -6.26
CA ALA A 46 7.87 0.30 -4.79
C ALA A 46 8.50 1.61 -4.28
N ALA A 47 9.61 2.05 -4.88
CA ALA A 47 10.24 3.33 -4.55
C ALA A 47 9.31 4.52 -4.84
N PHE A 48 8.63 4.50 -6.00
CA PHE A 48 7.64 5.53 -6.33
C PHE A 48 6.50 5.54 -5.31
N PHE A 49 5.92 4.40 -4.99
CA PHE A 49 4.83 4.29 -4.02
C PHE A 49 5.27 4.75 -2.62
N ALA A 50 6.42 4.30 -2.13
CA ALA A 50 6.94 4.67 -0.81
C ALA A 50 7.27 6.16 -0.67
N SER A 51 7.48 6.88 -1.77
CA SER A 51 7.68 8.34 -1.76
C SER A 51 6.37 9.14 -1.76
N HIS A 52 5.24 8.52 -2.07
CA HIS A 52 3.93 9.18 -2.15
C HIS A 52 2.97 8.79 -1.01
N TRP A 53 3.19 7.62 -0.41
CA TRP A 53 2.27 7.03 0.56
C TRP A 53 2.96 6.74 1.90
N ARG A 54 2.19 6.82 2.98
CA ARG A 54 2.58 6.34 4.31
C ARG A 54 1.51 5.43 4.89
N VAL A 55 1.91 4.41 5.63
CA VAL A 55 0.98 3.53 6.36
C VAL A 55 0.66 4.15 7.71
N ILE A 56 -0.59 4.56 7.89
CA ILE A 56 -1.07 5.15 9.15
C ILE A 56 -1.40 4.06 10.15
N ASP A 57 -2.12 3.05 9.69
CA ASP A 57 -2.52 1.92 10.52
C ASP A 57 -2.78 0.67 9.67
N GLN A 58 -2.70 -0.49 10.30
CA GLN A 58 -2.87 -1.76 9.63
C GLN A 58 -3.60 -2.77 10.52
N SER A 59 -4.61 -3.42 9.95
CA SER A 59 -5.29 -4.57 10.53
C SER A 59 -4.74 -5.83 9.85
N PRO A 60 -4.01 -6.69 10.60
CA PRO A 60 -3.39 -7.89 10.05
C PRO A 60 -4.43 -8.88 9.55
N ALA A 61 -3.97 -9.83 8.72
CA ALA A 61 -4.82 -10.88 8.17
C ALA A 61 -5.50 -11.67 9.30
N SER A 62 -6.82 -11.66 9.30
CA SER A 62 -7.64 -12.48 10.19
C SER A 62 -7.70 -13.94 9.69
N PRO A 63 -8.20 -14.88 10.49
CA PRO A 63 -8.45 -16.26 10.04
C PRO A 63 -9.40 -16.37 8.84
N THR A 64 -10.19 -15.33 8.54
CA THR A 64 -11.08 -15.29 7.38
C THR A 64 -10.40 -14.70 6.13
N GLY A 65 -9.11 -14.40 6.20
CA GLY A 65 -8.35 -13.77 5.12
C GLY A 65 -8.51 -12.25 5.02
N PHE A 66 -9.33 -11.64 5.87
CA PHE A 66 -9.54 -10.18 5.86
C PHE A 66 -8.31 -9.46 6.39
N SER A 67 -7.84 -8.45 5.66
CA SER A 67 -6.85 -7.49 6.13
C SER A 67 -7.19 -6.11 5.57
N ALA A 68 -6.82 -5.05 6.29
CA ALA A 68 -7.01 -3.70 5.83
C ALA A 68 -5.83 -2.80 6.19
N THR A 69 -5.52 -1.85 5.32
CA THR A 69 -4.44 -0.88 5.51
C THR A 69 -4.96 0.52 5.24
N VAL A 70 -4.65 1.45 6.14
CA VAL A 70 -4.91 2.88 5.93
C VAL A 70 -3.66 3.51 5.36
N PHE A 71 -3.71 3.87 4.08
CA PHE A 71 -2.68 4.66 3.44
C PHE A 71 -3.03 6.14 3.54
N GLU A 72 -2.02 6.99 3.70
CA GLU A 72 -2.16 8.43 3.57
C GLU A 72 -1.22 8.96 2.49
N GLU A 73 -1.77 9.79 1.62
CA GLU A 73 -1.01 10.49 0.59
C GLU A 73 -0.20 11.62 1.25
N ILE A 74 1.13 11.56 1.13
CA ILE A 74 2.05 12.49 1.81
C ILE A 74 1.80 13.94 1.39
N SER A 75 1.50 14.17 0.11
CA SER A 75 1.34 15.52 -0.46
C SER A 75 0.05 16.22 -0.01
N SER A 76 -1.02 15.46 0.26
CA SER A 76 -2.35 16.00 0.48
C SER A 76 -2.92 15.69 1.87
N GLY A 77 -2.35 14.72 2.58
CA GLY A 77 -2.89 14.19 3.83
C GLY A 77 -4.17 13.37 3.66
N LYS A 78 -4.62 13.10 2.42
CA LYS A 78 -5.82 12.30 2.17
C LYS A 78 -5.58 10.84 2.51
N ARG A 79 -6.56 10.23 3.19
CA ARG A 79 -6.52 8.84 3.63
C ARG A 79 -7.38 7.94 2.76
N TYR A 80 -6.88 6.75 2.54
CA TYR A 80 -7.51 5.70 1.74
C TYR A 80 -7.46 4.40 2.53
N LEU A 81 -8.61 3.74 2.65
CA LEU A 81 -8.72 2.42 3.26
C LEU A 81 -8.69 1.38 2.14
N ALA A 82 -7.61 0.59 2.10
CA ALA A 82 -7.51 -0.56 1.20
C ALA A 82 -7.85 -1.83 1.98
N ILE A 83 -8.76 -2.64 1.45
CA ILE A 83 -9.22 -3.89 2.05
C ILE A 83 -8.86 -5.03 1.10
N ARG A 84 -8.31 -6.12 1.66
CA ARG A 84 -8.01 -7.34 0.91
C ARG A 84 -8.58 -8.58 1.58
N GLY A 85 -8.72 -9.64 0.77
CA GLY A 85 -9.04 -11.01 1.19
C GLY A 85 -7.90 -11.98 0.86
N THR A 86 -8.17 -13.28 1.03
CA THR A 86 -7.33 -14.38 0.50
C THR A 86 -7.40 -14.48 -1.01
#